data_AF-A0A3L7V0Z6-F1
#
_entry.id   AF-A0A3L7V0Z6-F1
#
_cell.length_a   1.000
_cell.length_b   1.000
_cell.length_c   1.000
_cell.angle_alpha   90.00
_cell.angle_beta   90.00
_cell.angle_gamma   90.00
#
_symmetry.space_group_name_H-M   'P 1'
#
loop_
_entity.id
_entity.type
_entity.pdbx_description
1 polymer ?
#
loop_
_entity_poly.entity_id
_entity_poly.type
_entity_poly.pdbx_seq_one_letter_code
_entity_poly.pdbx_strand_id
1 'polypeptide(L)'
;MTGQHGVNCDIEHPQPIIWTIGSIEEQRGSQKFPVLYPEQTEMVVSGRHVNKQAQVFVDGHRVPGHVELKDSENIAIKLEQCPNIGMHLLQLQNPNGQFSNDFILTVAETRPVDEDEGNNAKPKTLSEVLERADWNRLVGTWVDEGSKGEGLKMSVTWKIKDRVLESESIDSGRTSVSLISVNAQNGDVFHVGADSTDTPLE
;
A
#
# COMPACT_ATOMS: atom_id res chain seq x y z
N MET A 1 2.43 -28.01 1.63
CA MET A 1 3.64 -28.11 0.78
C MET A 1 3.38 -27.28 -0.46
N THR A 2 4.10 -26.21 -0.81
CA THR A 2 5.36 -25.65 -0.32
C THR A 2 5.40 -24.16 -0.71
N GLY A 3 5.53 -23.25 0.27
CA GLY A 3 6.05 -21.90 0.03
C GLY A 3 7.54 -22.03 -0.28
N GLN A 4 7.88 -22.16 -1.56
CA GLN A 4 9.26 -22.03 -1.98
C GLN A 4 9.61 -20.55 -1.96
N HIS A 5 10.56 -20.16 -1.11
CA HIS A 5 11.28 -18.90 -1.30
C HIS A 5 11.79 -18.88 -2.75
N GLY A 6 11.50 -17.79 -3.46
CA GLY A 6 12.10 -17.55 -4.76
C GLY A 6 13.62 -17.57 -4.64
N VAL A 7 14.29 -18.05 -5.69
CA VAL A 7 15.75 -18.24 -5.74
C VAL A 7 16.55 -16.94 -5.44
N ASN A 8 15.89 -15.78 -5.51
CA ASN A 8 16.47 -14.45 -5.32
C ASN A 8 15.94 -13.77 -4.04
N CYS A 9 16.00 -14.45 -2.90
CA CYS A 9 15.69 -13.89 -1.58
C CYS A 9 16.95 -13.84 -0.71
N ASP A 10 17.90 -12.96 -1.04
CA ASP A 10 19.18 -12.79 -0.34
C ASP A 10 19.64 -11.31 -0.36
N ILE A 11 20.82 -11.03 0.19
CA ILE A 11 21.41 -9.67 0.27
C ILE A 11 21.69 -9.09 -1.13
N GLU A 12 21.99 -9.94 -2.12
CA GLU A 12 22.26 -9.50 -3.50
C GLU A 12 20.95 -9.21 -4.27
N HIS A 13 19.80 -9.57 -3.70
CA HIS A 13 18.46 -9.35 -4.24
C HIS A 13 17.57 -8.64 -3.21
N PRO A 14 17.83 -7.34 -2.94
CA PRO A 14 17.11 -6.57 -1.94
C PRO A 14 15.61 -6.51 -2.24
N GLN A 15 14.82 -6.38 -1.17
CA GLN A 15 13.38 -6.28 -1.28
C GLN A 15 13.00 -5.04 -2.11
N PRO A 16 12.09 -5.16 -3.10
CA PRO A 16 11.56 -3.99 -3.78
C PRO A 16 10.78 -3.14 -2.78
N ILE A 17 10.81 -1.82 -2.92
CA ILE A 17 10.03 -0.90 -2.11
C ILE A 17 9.42 0.18 -3.00
N ILE A 18 8.17 0.54 -2.74
CA ILE A 18 7.42 1.54 -3.49
C ILE A 18 6.73 2.52 -2.54
N TRP A 19 6.71 3.78 -2.94
CA TRP A 19 6.16 4.87 -2.14
C TRP A 19 5.67 6.02 -3.03
N THR A 20 5.00 7.01 -2.44
CA THR A 20 4.42 8.14 -3.19
C THR A 20 5.49 8.99 -3.89
N ILE A 21 5.16 9.57 -5.05
CA ILE A 21 6.10 10.41 -5.83
C ILE A 21 6.70 11.53 -4.96
N GLY A 22 8.03 11.64 -4.98
CA GLY A 22 8.82 12.70 -4.33
C GLY A 22 10.10 12.14 -3.68
N SER A 23 11.12 12.97 -3.47
CA SER A 23 12.37 12.55 -2.82
C SER A 23 12.10 12.01 -1.42
N ILE A 24 12.64 10.84 -1.05
CA ILE A 24 12.44 10.25 0.30
C ILE A 24 12.86 11.23 1.43
N GLU A 25 13.84 12.09 1.14
CA GLU A 25 14.35 13.14 2.02
C GLU A 25 13.41 14.36 2.16
N GLU A 26 12.52 14.59 1.20
CA GLU A 26 11.54 15.69 1.19
C GLU A 26 10.16 15.25 1.73
N GLN A 27 9.99 13.97 2.04
CA GLN A 27 8.74 13.39 2.57
C GLN A 27 8.56 13.65 4.08
N ARG A 28 8.85 14.88 4.52
CA ARG A 28 8.42 15.41 5.81
C ARG A 28 7.11 16.20 5.62
N GLY A 29 5.97 15.51 5.68
CA GLY A 29 4.64 16.14 5.55
C GLY A 29 3.55 15.19 5.06
N SER A 30 2.41 15.75 4.63
CA SER A 30 1.23 15.02 4.13
C SER A 30 1.59 14.08 2.98
N GLN A 31 1.53 12.76 3.20
CA GLN A 31 1.75 11.80 2.13
C GLN A 31 0.49 11.71 1.26
N LYS A 32 0.56 12.22 0.02
CA LYS A 32 -0.53 12.11 -0.95
C LYS A 32 -0.43 10.79 -1.70
N PHE A 33 -1.17 9.79 -1.23
CA PHE A 33 -1.33 8.53 -1.95
C PHE A 33 -2.03 8.76 -3.30
N PRO A 34 -1.66 8.00 -4.35
CA PRO A 34 -2.27 8.14 -5.65
C PRO A 34 -3.75 7.75 -5.58
N VAL A 35 -4.59 8.61 -6.15
CA VAL A 35 -6.00 8.33 -6.43
C VAL A 35 -6.12 8.09 -7.92
N LEU A 36 -6.61 6.91 -8.29
CA LEU A 36 -7.07 6.60 -9.63
C LEU A 36 -8.55 6.93 -9.75
N TYR A 37 -8.96 7.24 -10.96
CA TYR A 37 -10.36 7.39 -11.35
C TYR A 37 -10.71 6.28 -12.35
N PRO A 38 -12.01 6.00 -12.61
CA PRO A 38 -12.39 5.03 -13.62
C PRO A 38 -11.69 5.34 -14.94
N GLU A 39 -11.28 4.28 -15.65
CA GLU A 39 -10.48 4.35 -16.89
C GLU A 39 -9.01 4.79 -16.72
N GLN A 40 -8.61 5.33 -15.56
CA GLN A 40 -7.21 5.58 -15.26
C GLN A 40 -6.55 4.30 -14.77
N THR A 41 -5.69 3.72 -15.62
CA THR A 41 -5.00 2.45 -15.29
C THR A 41 -3.51 2.60 -15.05
N GLU A 42 -2.97 3.81 -15.20
CA GLU A 42 -1.57 4.10 -14.91
C GLU A 42 -1.46 4.97 -13.66
N MET A 43 -0.53 4.58 -12.79
CA MET A 43 -0.04 5.42 -11.70
C MET A 43 1.48 5.55 -11.82
N VAL A 44 2.00 6.70 -11.40
CA VAL A 44 3.43 6.88 -11.20
C VAL A 44 3.68 6.92 -9.70
N VAL A 45 4.67 6.16 -9.27
CA VAL A 45 5.12 6.07 -7.87
C VAL A 45 6.63 6.15 -7.86
N SER A 46 7.22 6.42 -6.70
CA SER A 46 8.65 6.22 -6.52
C SER A 46 8.90 4.78 -6.07
N GLY A 47 10.05 4.22 -6.44
CA GLY A 47 10.38 2.84 -6.16
C GLY A 47 11.87 2.55 -6.31
N ARG A 48 12.37 1.67 -5.44
CA ARG A 48 13.75 1.21 -5.41
C ARG A 48 13.79 -0.31 -5.41
N HIS A 49 14.86 -0.86 -5.99
CA HIS A 49 15.05 -2.31 -6.14
C HIS A 49 13.93 -3.02 -6.93
N VAL A 50 13.14 -2.28 -7.71
CA VAL A 50 12.06 -2.81 -8.53
C VAL A 50 12.61 -3.29 -9.88
N ASN A 51 12.25 -4.51 -10.26
CA ASN A 51 12.58 -5.06 -11.57
C ASN A 51 11.50 -4.69 -12.60
N LYS A 52 11.88 -4.38 -13.85
CA LYS A 52 10.93 -4.10 -14.95
C LYS A 52 9.98 -5.27 -15.29
N GLN A 53 10.33 -6.49 -14.88
CA GLN A 53 9.52 -7.69 -15.04
C GLN A 53 8.74 -8.03 -13.76
N ALA A 54 8.70 -7.12 -12.78
CA ALA A 54 7.93 -7.31 -11.56
C ALA A 54 6.45 -7.55 -11.90
N GLN A 55 5.86 -8.49 -11.16
CA GLN A 55 4.46 -8.84 -11.27
C GLN A 55 3.66 -7.95 -10.33
N VAL A 56 2.49 -7.49 -10.77
CA VAL A 56 1.63 -6.61 -9.98
C VAL A 56 0.57 -7.45 -9.26
N PHE A 57 0.41 -7.16 -7.97
CA PHE A 57 -0.61 -7.76 -7.12
C PHE A 57 -1.50 -6.65 -6.56
N VAL A 58 -2.80 -6.90 -6.56
CA VAL A 58 -3.83 -6.02 -6.01
C VAL A 58 -4.69 -6.87 -5.09
N ASP A 59 -4.79 -6.47 -3.81
CA ASP A 59 -5.50 -7.20 -2.75
C ASP A 59 -5.05 -8.67 -2.65
N GLY A 60 -3.73 -8.90 -2.74
CA GLY A 60 -3.13 -10.23 -2.70
C GLY A 60 -3.31 -11.07 -3.98
N HIS A 61 -4.01 -10.56 -5.00
CA HIS A 61 -4.24 -11.28 -6.25
C HIS A 61 -3.34 -10.77 -7.37
N ARG A 62 -2.73 -11.68 -8.11
CA ARG A 62 -1.95 -11.32 -9.30
C ARG A 62 -2.88 -10.74 -10.36
N VAL A 63 -2.60 -9.51 -10.79
CA VAL A 63 -3.35 -8.83 -11.84
C VAL A 63 -2.49 -8.63 -13.09
N PRO A 64 -3.09 -8.61 -14.29
CA PRO A 64 -2.38 -8.20 -15.49
C PRO A 64 -1.95 -6.73 -15.39
N GLY A 65 -0.65 -6.49 -15.53
CA GLY A 65 -0.05 -5.16 -15.45
C GLY A 65 1.43 -5.18 -15.79
N HIS A 66 1.98 -3.99 -16.01
CA HIS A 66 3.37 -3.78 -16.40
C HIS A 66 4.02 -2.69 -15.55
N VAL A 67 5.32 -2.85 -15.29
CA VAL A 67 6.14 -1.88 -14.58
C VAL A 67 7.17 -1.29 -15.54
N GLU A 68 7.12 0.03 -15.70
CA GLU A 68 8.10 0.78 -16.47
C GLU A 68 9.02 1.54 -15.52
N LEU A 69 10.32 1.27 -15.58
CA LEU A 69 11.31 2.06 -14.83
C LEU A 69 11.51 3.40 -15.53
N LYS A 70 11.34 4.50 -14.79
CA LYS A 70 11.58 5.87 -15.25
C LYS A 70 12.84 6.42 -14.57
N ASP A 71 13.16 7.68 -14.82
CA ASP A 71 14.31 8.35 -14.21
C ASP A 71 14.05 8.71 -12.73
N SER A 72 15.14 8.92 -11.98
CA SER A 72 15.09 9.46 -10.60
C SER A 72 14.19 8.68 -9.64
N GLU A 73 14.35 7.36 -9.58
CA GLU A 73 13.59 6.43 -8.71
C GLU A 73 12.08 6.41 -8.99
N ASN A 74 11.60 7.00 -10.07
CA ASN A 74 10.20 6.89 -10.43
C ASN A 74 9.95 5.62 -11.24
N ILE A 75 8.80 5.00 -11.02
CA ILE A 75 8.29 3.89 -11.82
C ILE A 75 6.84 4.18 -12.21
N ALA A 76 6.48 3.77 -13.42
CA ALA A 76 5.07 3.68 -13.83
C ALA A 76 4.58 2.26 -13.58
N ILE A 77 3.43 2.15 -12.91
CA ILE A 77 2.70 0.90 -12.77
C ILE A 77 1.43 1.04 -13.59
N LYS A 78 1.32 0.22 -14.64
CA LYS A 78 0.19 0.21 -15.55
C LYS A 78 -0.60 -1.08 -15.37
N LEU A 79 -1.84 -0.95 -14.94
CA LEU A 79 -2.80 -2.04 -14.85
C LEU A 79 -3.50 -2.19 -16.22
N GLU A 80 -3.86 -3.40 -16.60
CA GLU A 80 -4.70 -3.60 -17.79
C GLU A 80 -6.15 -3.18 -17.51
N GLN A 81 -6.60 -3.34 -16.27
CA GLN A 81 -7.93 -2.94 -15.81
C GLN A 81 -7.79 -2.15 -14.53
N CYS A 82 -8.51 -1.02 -14.45
CA CYS A 82 -8.62 -0.27 -13.21
C CYS A 82 -9.33 -1.17 -12.17
N PRO A 83 -8.83 -1.26 -10.92
CA PRO A 83 -9.56 -1.94 -9.86
C PRO A 83 -10.95 -1.31 -9.65
N ASN A 84 -11.82 -2.03 -8.94
CA ASN A 84 -13.13 -1.48 -8.58
C ASN A 84 -12.95 -0.22 -7.71
N ILE A 85 -14.00 0.59 -7.58
CA ILE A 85 -13.98 1.73 -6.65
C ILE A 85 -13.72 1.22 -5.22
N GLY A 86 -12.85 1.91 -4.50
CA GLY A 86 -12.43 1.55 -3.15
C GLY A 86 -10.93 1.70 -2.96
N MET A 87 -10.40 1.18 -1.85
CA MET A 87 -8.95 1.02 -1.72
C MET A 87 -8.52 -0.39 -1.93
N HIS A 88 -7.29 -0.44 -2.41
CA HIS A 88 -6.57 -1.62 -2.74
C HIS A 88 -5.19 -1.56 -2.13
N LEU A 89 -4.70 -2.72 -1.72
CA LEU A 89 -3.31 -2.92 -1.39
C LEU A 89 -2.58 -3.39 -2.65
N LEU A 90 -1.64 -2.58 -3.12
CA LEU A 90 -0.80 -2.90 -4.26
C LEU A 90 0.56 -3.38 -3.78
N GLN A 91 1.02 -4.49 -4.35
CA GLN A 91 2.38 -4.99 -4.15
C GLN A 91 3.02 -5.33 -5.49
N LEU A 92 4.33 -5.15 -5.58
CA LEU A 92 5.15 -5.63 -6.70
C LEU A 92 5.98 -6.82 -6.26
N GLN A 93 6.01 -7.88 -7.07
CA GLN A 93 6.89 -9.02 -6.85
C GLN A 93 7.95 -9.09 -7.92
N ASN A 94 9.23 -8.98 -7.54
CA ASN A 94 10.32 -9.21 -8.48
C ASN A 94 10.33 -10.68 -8.95
N PRO A 95 10.75 -10.98 -10.20
CA PRO A 95 10.80 -12.36 -10.70
C PRO A 95 11.62 -13.27 -9.79
N ASN A 96 11.00 -14.36 -9.30
CA ASN A 96 11.59 -15.30 -8.35
C ASN A 96 12.17 -14.63 -7.10
N GLY A 97 11.65 -13.46 -6.72
CA GLY A 97 12.14 -12.65 -5.62
C GLY A 97 11.02 -12.21 -4.67
N GLN A 98 11.33 -11.19 -3.87
CA GLN A 98 10.48 -10.72 -2.79
C GLN A 98 9.37 -9.79 -3.28
N PHE A 99 8.30 -9.68 -2.47
CA PHE A 99 7.24 -8.69 -2.60
C PHE A 99 7.68 -7.34 -2.02
N SER A 100 7.08 -6.26 -2.51
CA SER A 100 7.21 -4.93 -1.92
C SER A 100 6.38 -4.77 -0.66
N ASN A 101 6.50 -3.59 -0.02
CA ASN A 101 5.54 -3.12 0.98
C ASN A 101 4.11 -3.06 0.42
N ASP A 102 3.14 -3.10 1.33
CA ASP A 102 1.72 -2.87 1.03
C ASP A 102 1.49 -1.39 0.71
N PHE A 103 1.36 -1.08 -0.58
CA PHE A 103 1.16 0.28 -1.04
C PHE A 103 -0.33 0.59 -1.18
N ILE A 104 -0.79 1.65 -0.55
CA ILE A 104 -2.20 2.06 -0.58
C ILE A 104 -2.52 2.73 -1.91
N LEU A 105 -3.49 2.16 -2.63
CA LEU A 105 -4.06 2.68 -3.86
C LEU A 105 -5.55 2.95 -3.65
N THR A 106 -6.04 4.14 -3.96
CA THR A 106 -7.49 4.43 -3.92
C THR A 106 -8.02 4.64 -5.33
N VAL A 107 -9.14 4.00 -5.66
CA VAL A 107 -9.94 4.25 -6.85
C VAL A 107 -11.22 4.98 -6.44
N ALA A 108 -11.36 6.24 -6.83
CA ALA A 108 -12.53 7.07 -6.50
C ALA A 108 -13.46 7.20 -7.71
N GLU A 109 -14.78 7.20 -7.50
CA GLU A 109 -15.79 7.30 -8.58
C GLU A 109 -15.61 8.52 -9.49
N THR A 110 -15.34 9.67 -8.87
CA THR A 110 -15.22 10.94 -9.59
C THR A 110 -14.16 11.78 -8.92
N ARG A 111 -13.41 12.53 -9.73
CA ARG A 111 -12.56 13.61 -9.22
C ARG A 111 -13.45 14.68 -8.58
N PRO A 112 -13.26 15.05 -7.30
CA PRO A 112 -14.00 16.14 -6.70
C PRO A 112 -13.82 17.40 -7.55
N VAL A 113 -14.92 18.08 -7.85
CA VAL A 113 -14.93 19.31 -8.69
C VAL A 113 -14.22 20.47 -7.99
N ASP A 114 -13.97 20.36 -6.67
CA ASP A 114 -13.44 21.43 -5.83
C ASP A 114 -12.12 21.03 -5.12
N GLU A 115 -11.12 20.57 -5.87
CA GLU A 115 -9.73 20.62 -5.35
C GLU A 115 -9.17 22.05 -5.32
N ASP A 116 -9.90 23.07 -5.81
CA ASP A 116 -9.43 24.46 -5.82
C ASP A 116 -10.10 25.43 -4.84
N GLU A 117 -11.30 25.25 -4.28
CA GLU A 117 -11.78 26.22 -3.27
C GLU A 117 -12.97 25.76 -2.42
N GLY A 118 -12.82 25.88 -1.09
CA GLY A 118 -13.94 26.27 -0.23
C GLY A 118 -14.79 25.17 0.42
N ASN A 119 -14.36 24.75 1.61
CA ASN A 119 -15.19 24.25 2.72
C ASN A 119 -15.51 22.74 2.78
N ASN A 120 -14.47 21.95 3.08
CA ASN A 120 -14.62 20.59 3.60
C ASN A 120 -13.82 20.52 4.91
N ALA A 121 -14.49 20.51 6.07
CA ALA A 121 -13.77 20.45 7.34
C ALA A 121 -12.90 19.19 7.37
N LYS A 122 -11.57 19.39 7.46
CA LYS A 122 -10.59 18.30 7.42
C LYS A 122 -10.89 17.29 8.54
N PRO A 123 -10.83 15.98 8.25
CA PRO A 123 -11.11 14.97 9.26
C PRO A 123 -10.11 15.10 10.40
N LYS A 124 -10.61 15.12 11.64
CA LYS A 124 -9.79 15.29 12.85
C LYS A 124 -9.39 13.95 13.46
N THR A 125 -10.04 12.87 13.03
CA THR A 125 -9.86 11.52 13.53
C THR A 125 -9.77 10.52 12.38
N LEU A 126 -9.09 9.41 12.62
CA LEU A 126 -8.93 8.37 11.61
C LEU A 126 -10.28 7.67 11.37
N SER A 127 -11.15 7.59 12.38
CA SER A 127 -12.51 7.08 12.22
C SER A 127 -13.35 7.94 11.28
N GLU A 128 -13.25 9.28 11.34
CA GLU A 128 -13.90 10.16 10.34
C GLU A 128 -13.36 9.93 8.93
N VAL A 129 -12.06 9.65 8.80
CA VAL A 129 -11.46 9.28 7.50
C VAL A 129 -12.06 7.97 7.00
N LEU A 130 -12.11 6.94 7.85
CA LEU A 130 -12.66 5.63 7.50
C LEU A 130 -14.16 5.68 7.21
N GLU A 131 -14.93 6.44 7.99
CA GLU A 131 -16.37 6.64 7.78
C GLU A 131 -16.66 7.32 6.44
N ARG A 132 -15.93 8.40 6.11
CA ARG A 132 -16.09 9.10 4.83
C ARG A 132 -15.73 8.23 3.63
N ALA A 133 -14.81 7.28 3.83
CA ALA A 133 -14.39 6.33 2.81
C ALA A 133 -15.24 5.04 2.77
N ASP A 134 -16.18 4.85 3.72
CA ASP A 134 -16.94 3.61 3.96
C ASP A 134 -16.07 2.37 4.29
N TRP A 135 -14.99 2.59 5.06
CA TRP A 135 -13.96 1.59 5.39
C TRP A 135 -13.96 1.10 6.82
N ASN A 136 -15.04 1.32 7.57
CA ASN A 136 -15.14 0.75 8.93
C ASN A 136 -15.03 -0.78 8.93
N ARG A 137 -15.31 -1.42 7.78
CA ARG A 137 -15.14 -2.85 7.54
C ARG A 137 -13.69 -3.33 7.64
N LEU A 138 -12.69 -2.48 7.39
CA LEU A 138 -11.28 -2.87 7.38
C LEU A 138 -10.80 -3.37 8.74
N VAL A 139 -11.36 -2.82 9.82
CA VAL A 139 -11.03 -3.18 11.19
C VAL A 139 -11.50 -4.61 11.45
N GLY A 140 -10.55 -5.52 11.60
CA GLY A 140 -10.81 -6.94 11.73
C GLY A 140 -9.63 -7.78 11.25
N THR A 141 -9.84 -9.09 11.21
CA THR A 141 -8.86 -10.06 10.71
C THR A 141 -9.33 -10.63 9.38
N TRP A 142 -8.43 -10.55 8.40
CA TRP A 142 -8.56 -11.07 7.05
C TRP A 142 -7.65 -12.29 6.90
N VAL A 143 -8.16 -13.30 6.22
CA VAL A 143 -7.42 -14.52 5.90
C VAL A 143 -7.58 -14.80 4.43
N ASP A 144 -6.53 -15.33 3.80
CA ASP A 144 -6.66 -15.82 2.43
C ASP A 144 -7.65 -17.01 2.40
N GLU A 145 -8.56 -17.03 1.42
CA GLU A 145 -9.64 -18.03 1.38
C GLU A 145 -9.10 -19.45 1.17
N GLY A 146 -8.00 -19.58 0.42
CA GLY A 146 -7.42 -20.87 0.03
C GLY A 146 -6.80 -21.65 1.19
N SER A 147 -5.93 -21.02 1.96
CA SER A 147 -5.27 -21.63 3.12
C SER A 147 -5.96 -21.30 4.46
N LYS A 148 -6.96 -20.42 4.42
CA LYS A 148 -7.68 -19.94 5.61
C LYS A 148 -6.76 -19.27 6.64
N GLY A 149 -5.71 -18.60 6.17
CA GLY A 149 -4.78 -17.84 7.00
C GLY A 149 -3.53 -18.59 7.47
N GLU A 150 -3.26 -19.78 6.95
CA GLU A 150 -1.95 -20.43 7.10
C GLU A 150 -0.88 -19.82 6.18
N GLY A 151 -1.30 -19.27 5.04
CA GLY A 151 -0.49 -18.58 4.05
C GLY A 151 -0.42 -17.09 4.36
N LEU A 152 -1.55 -16.39 4.37
CA LEU A 152 -1.61 -14.96 4.69
C LEU A 152 -2.70 -14.66 5.70
N LYS A 153 -2.29 -14.08 6.83
CA LYS A 153 -3.21 -13.53 7.82
C LYS A 153 -2.89 -12.05 8.03
N MET A 154 -3.89 -11.19 7.82
CA MET A 154 -3.77 -9.76 8.07
C MET A 154 -4.76 -9.34 9.16
N SER A 155 -4.33 -8.55 10.13
CA SER A 155 -5.19 -8.01 11.18
C SER A 155 -5.02 -6.50 11.24
N VAL A 156 -6.12 -5.77 11.06
CA VAL A 156 -6.16 -4.31 11.21
C VAL A 156 -6.96 -4.00 12.47
N THR A 157 -6.31 -3.41 13.47
CA THR A 157 -6.93 -3.15 14.77
C THR A 157 -6.65 -1.76 15.29
N TRP A 158 -7.55 -1.24 16.12
CA TRP A 158 -7.31 0.01 16.81
C TRP A 158 -6.28 -0.18 17.91
N LYS A 159 -5.10 0.40 17.71
CA LYS A 159 -4.09 0.55 18.76
C LYS A 159 -4.45 1.69 19.70
N ILE A 160 -4.92 2.79 19.13
CA ILE A 160 -5.56 3.92 19.83
C ILE A 160 -6.80 4.27 19.04
N LYS A 161 -7.97 4.06 19.63
CA LYS A 161 -9.25 4.32 18.97
C LYS A 161 -9.30 5.73 18.37
N ASP A 162 -9.78 5.84 17.14
CA ASP A 162 -9.94 7.07 16.35
C ASP A 162 -8.62 7.77 15.97
N ARG A 163 -7.46 7.18 16.28
CA ARG A 163 -6.15 7.82 16.12
C ARG A 163 -5.13 6.96 15.40
N VAL A 164 -4.98 5.71 15.84
CA VAL A 164 -3.93 4.81 15.37
C VAL A 164 -4.52 3.44 15.10
N LEU A 165 -4.45 3.04 13.83
CA LEU A 165 -4.64 1.66 13.40
C LEU A 165 -3.28 0.97 13.31
N GLU A 166 -3.24 -0.27 13.75
CA GLU A 166 -2.14 -1.19 13.54
C GLU A 166 -2.59 -2.23 12.53
N SER A 167 -1.83 -2.40 11.46
CA SER A 167 -1.98 -3.46 10.47
C SER A 167 -0.82 -4.43 10.63
N GLU A 168 -1.13 -5.62 11.13
CA GLU A 168 -0.20 -6.74 11.22
C GLU A 168 -0.49 -7.70 10.06
N SER A 169 0.56 -8.14 9.37
CA SER A 169 0.48 -9.13 8.29
C SER A 169 1.48 -10.25 8.56
N ILE A 170 1.01 -11.50 8.48
CA ILE A 170 1.80 -12.70 8.72
C ILE A 170 1.76 -13.56 7.46
N ASP A 171 2.94 -13.85 6.90
CA ASP A 171 3.11 -14.78 5.78
C ASP A 171 4.42 -15.57 5.90
N SER A 172 4.36 -16.88 5.65
CA SER A 172 5.51 -17.77 5.39
C SER A 172 6.74 -17.57 6.28
N GLY A 173 6.52 -17.28 7.57
CA GLY A 173 7.58 -17.10 8.57
C GLY A 173 8.05 -15.65 8.81
N ARG A 174 7.41 -14.66 8.19
CA ARG A 174 7.64 -13.23 8.41
C ARG A 174 6.39 -12.56 8.94
N THR A 175 6.61 -11.62 9.87
CA THR A 175 5.57 -10.72 10.35
C THR A 175 5.95 -9.31 9.94
N SER A 176 5.03 -8.59 9.31
CA SER A 176 5.12 -7.16 9.09
C SER A 176 4.11 -6.47 9.98
N VAL A 177 4.53 -5.39 10.63
CA VAL A 177 3.65 -4.53 11.42
C VAL A 177 3.75 -3.13 10.86
N SER A 178 2.60 -2.50 10.66
CA SER A 178 2.55 -1.11 10.27
C SER A 178 1.50 -0.34 11.05
N LEU A 179 1.78 0.94 11.29
CA LEU A 179 0.92 1.87 12.00
C LEU A 179 0.40 2.90 11.01
N ILE A 180 -0.92 3.04 10.96
CA ILE A 180 -1.64 4.05 10.19
C ILE A 180 -2.22 5.04 11.19
N SER A 181 -2.00 6.33 10.99
CA SER A 181 -2.47 7.37 11.91
C SER A 181 -2.83 8.64 11.19
N VAL A 182 -3.66 9.48 11.81
CA VAL A 182 -4.02 10.80 11.29
C VAL A 182 -3.43 11.93 12.16
N ASN A 183 -2.85 12.94 11.53
CA ASN A 183 -2.40 14.14 12.18
C ASN A 183 -3.60 15.04 12.53
N ALA A 184 -3.82 15.27 13.82
CA ALA A 184 -4.97 16.00 14.34
C ALA A 184 -5.00 17.49 13.96
N GLN A 185 -3.87 18.08 13.59
CA GLN A 185 -3.76 19.51 13.27
C GLN A 185 -4.12 19.81 11.82
N ASN A 186 -3.78 18.90 10.91
CA ASN A 186 -3.91 19.15 9.47
C ASN A 186 -4.69 18.07 8.71
N GLY A 187 -5.07 16.96 9.36
CA GLY A 187 -5.88 15.88 8.80
C GLY A 187 -5.09 14.85 7.99
N ASP A 188 -3.76 14.88 8.04
CA ASP A 188 -2.91 14.03 7.21
C ASP A 188 -2.86 12.59 7.71
N VAL A 189 -3.04 11.63 6.81
CA VAL A 189 -2.81 10.21 7.14
C VAL A 189 -1.34 9.86 6.87
N PHE A 190 -0.70 9.17 7.81
CA PHE A 190 0.65 8.65 7.66
C PHE A 190 0.69 7.16 7.99
N HIS A 191 1.59 6.43 7.33
CA HIS A 191 1.76 4.99 7.43
C HIS A 191 3.24 4.66 7.63
N VAL A 192 3.56 3.89 8.66
CA VAL A 192 4.94 3.51 9.00
C VAL A 192 4.97 2.03 9.26
N GLY A 193 5.88 1.28 8.65
CA GLY A 193 5.97 -0.18 8.82
C GLY A 193 7.37 -0.69 9.11
N ALA A 194 7.44 -1.85 9.74
CA ALA A 194 8.65 -2.61 10.02
C ALA A 194 8.34 -4.11 9.91
N ASP A 195 9.33 -4.91 9.55
CA ASP A 195 9.19 -6.37 9.49
C ASP A 195 9.98 -7.08 10.60
N SER A 196 9.74 -8.39 10.75
CA SER A 196 10.35 -9.24 11.76
C SER A 196 11.87 -9.43 11.60
N THR A 197 12.51 -8.78 10.63
CA THR A 197 13.97 -8.73 10.47
C THR A 197 14.58 -7.45 11.04
N ASP A 198 13.79 -6.62 11.74
CA ASP A 198 14.19 -5.31 12.30
C ASP A 198 14.72 -4.33 11.25
N THR A 199 14.46 -4.59 9.96
CA THR A 199 14.76 -3.63 8.90
C THR A 199 13.61 -2.63 8.85
N PRO A 200 13.85 -1.32 9.08
CA PRO A 200 12.85 -0.31 8.79
C PRO A 200 12.48 -0.38 7.32
N LEU A 201 11.20 -0.30 7.00
CA LEU A 201 10.78 0.02 5.64
C LEU A 201 11.07 1.51 5.46
N GLU A 202 12.32 1.86 5.06
CA GLU A 202 12.75 3.24 4.81
C GLU A 202 11.98 3.90 3.66
#